data_AF-A0A2W4JA27-F1
#
_entry.id   AF-A0A2W4JA27-F1
#
_cell.length_a   1.000
_cell.length_b   1.000
_cell.length_c   1.000
_cell.angle_alpha   90.00
_cell.angle_beta   90.00
_cell.angle_gamma   90.00
#
_symmetry.space_group_name_H-M   'P 1'
#
loop_
_entity.id
_entity.type
_entity.pdbx_description
1 polymer ?
#
loop_
_entity_poly.entity_id
_entity_poly.type
_entity_poly.pdbx_seq_one_letter_code
_entity_poly.pdbx_strand_id
1 'polypeptide(L)'
;MDARSALQQIIRNVLAPIARFVYRPVVEGADRVPRTGPLIVAANHRAAIDTWVIPFVAPRPVKFLGKAEYFRGKGLRGRMFAAFLSALGFIPVERGNAYAGLQALNAARKVLEAGEAFGIYPEGTRSRDGKLHRG
;
A
#
# COMPACT_ATOMS: atom_id res chain seq x y z
N MET A 1 -12.30 -17.93 1.12
CA MET A 1 -11.75 -16.73 0.44
C MET A 1 -12.92 -15.84 0.10
N ASP A 2 -13.03 -14.64 0.67
CA ASP A 2 -14.18 -13.76 0.39
C ASP A 2 -14.07 -13.14 -1.03
N ALA A 3 -15.19 -12.67 -1.61
CA ALA A 3 -15.21 -12.11 -2.96
C ALA A 3 -14.34 -10.84 -3.13
N ARG A 4 -14.14 -10.04 -2.08
CA ARG A 4 -13.22 -8.89 -2.09
C ARG A 4 -11.76 -9.32 -2.15
N SER A 5 -11.40 -10.37 -1.41
CA SER A 5 -10.06 -10.95 -1.41
C SER A 5 -9.72 -11.61 -2.74
N ALA A 6 -10.72 -12.21 -3.41
CA ALA A 6 -10.58 -12.75 -4.76
C ALA A 6 -10.36 -11.64 -5.81
N LEU A 7 -11.18 -10.58 -5.77
CA LEU A 7 -11.05 -9.42 -6.66
C LEU A 7 -9.70 -8.70 -6.47
N GLN A 8 -9.26 -8.52 -5.22
CA GLN A 8 -7.93 -8.00 -4.88
C GLN A 8 -6.82 -8.81 -5.56
N GLN A 9 -6.87 -10.14 -5.44
CA GLN A 9 -5.87 -11.03 -6.03
C GLN A 9 -5.90 -10.97 -7.57
N ILE A 10 -7.08 -10.97 -8.20
CA ILE A 10 -7.20 -10.88 -9.65
C ILE A 10 -6.61 -9.58 -10.17
N ILE A 11 -7.03 -8.43 -9.61
CA ILE A 11 -6.55 -7.12 -10.02
C ILE A 11 -5.02 -7.03 -9.83
N ARG A 12 -4.49 -7.52 -8.71
CA ARG A 12 -3.04 -7.56 -8.49
C ARG A 12 -2.34 -8.46 -9.51
N ASN A 13 -2.86 -9.65 -9.78
CA ASN A 13 -2.26 -10.60 -10.71
C ASN A 13 -2.29 -10.11 -12.17
N VAL A 14 -3.23 -9.22 -12.53
CA VAL A 14 -3.28 -8.58 -13.85
C VAL A 14 -2.41 -7.32 -13.89
N LEU A 15 -2.52 -6.45 -12.89
CA LEU A 15 -1.85 -5.15 -12.92
C LEU A 15 -0.37 -5.23 -12.55
N ALA A 16 0.05 -6.17 -11.68
CA ALA A 16 1.46 -6.30 -11.31
C ALA A 16 2.35 -6.69 -12.51
N PRO A 17 2.01 -7.66 -13.37
CA PRO A 17 2.77 -7.93 -14.58
C PRO A 17 2.83 -6.73 -15.54
N ILE A 18 1.71 -6.03 -15.74
CA ILE A 18 1.65 -4.83 -16.59
C ILE A 18 2.56 -3.74 -16.03
N ALA A 19 2.46 -3.45 -14.74
CA ALA A 19 3.30 -2.47 -14.06
C ALA A 19 4.78 -2.84 -14.15
N ARG A 20 5.13 -4.12 -13.96
CA ARG A 20 6.50 -4.61 -14.11
C ARG A 20 7.01 -4.48 -15.55
N PHE A 21 6.16 -4.74 -16.54
CA PHE A 21 6.52 -4.62 -17.95
C PHE A 21 6.75 -3.17 -18.39
N VAL A 22 5.85 -2.26 -17.97
CA VAL A 22 5.91 -0.85 -18.33
C VAL A 22 6.99 -0.10 -17.54
N TYR A 23 7.05 -0.31 -16.23
CA TYR A 23 7.97 0.42 -15.35
C TYR A 23 9.36 -0.22 -15.24
N ARG A 24 9.47 -1.52 -15.56
CA ARG A 24 10.72 -2.31 -15.53
C ARG A 24 11.53 -2.12 -14.23
N PRO A 25 10.91 -2.31 -13.05
CA PRO A 25 11.63 -2.16 -11.79
C PRO A 25 12.71 -3.24 -11.66
N VAL A 26 13.89 -2.84 -11.21
CA VAL A 26 14.92 -3.76 -10.73
C VAL A 26 14.61 -4.07 -9.27
N VAL A 27 14.49 -5.36 -8.93
CA VAL A 27 14.14 -5.81 -7.59
C VAL A 27 15.21 -6.78 -7.12
N GLU A 28 15.93 -6.40 -6.08
CA GLU A 28 16.98 -7.22 -5.46
C GLU A 28 16.50 -7.74 -4.11
N GLY A 29 16.87 -8.98 -3.75
CA GLY A 29 16.55 -9.57 -2.45
C GLY A 29 15.07 -9.93 -2.23
N ALA A 30 14.28 -10.09 -3.30
CA ALA A 30 12.87 -10.47 -3.19
C ALA A 30 12.67 -11.85 -2.52
N ASP A 31 13.65 -12.73 -2.64
CA ASP A 31 13.75 -14.04 -1.99
C ASP A 31 13.85 -13.93 -0.46
N ARG A 32 14.38 -12.81 0.07
CA ARG A 32 14.54 -12.56 1.51
C ARG A 32 13.24 -12.13 2.19
N VAL A 33 12.19 -11.83 1.41
CA VAL A 33 10.91 -11.36 1.95
C VAL A 33 10.07 -12.56 2.42
N PRO A 34 9.70 -12.64 3.71
CA PRO A 34 8.84 -13.72 4.22
C PRO A 34 7.51 -13.76 3.48
N ARG A 35 7.13 -14.93 2.96
CA ARG A 35 5.90 -15.12 2.17
C ARG A 35 4.62 -15.05 3.02
N THR A 36 4.72 -15.39 4.30
CA THR A 36 3.62 -15.43 5.26
C THR A 36 4.05 -14.82 6.60
N GLY A 37 3.09 -14.60 7.50
CA GLY A 37 3.34 -13.98 8.81
C GLY A 37 3.42 -12.45 8.78
N PRO A 38 3.39 -11.80 9.96
CA PRO A 38 3.43 -10.35 10.07
C PRO A 38 4.74 -9.79 9.50
N LEU A 39 4.64 -8.72 8.71
CA LEU A 39 5.80 -8.06 8.10
C LEU A 39 5.60 -6.55 8.06
N ILE A 40 6.59 -5.78 8.51
CA ILE A 40 6.65 -4.34 8.26
C ILE A 40 7.59 -4.09 7.08
N VAL A 41 7.08 -3.42 6.05
CA VAL A 41 7.89 -2.90 4.95
C VAL A 41 8.13 -1.42 5.20
N ALA A 42 9.33 -1.08 5.67
CA ALA A 42 9.74 0.30 5.87
C ALA A 42 10.47 0.81 4.62
N ALA A 43 9.87 1.78 3.94
CA ALA A 43 10.43 2.38 2.73
C ALA A 43 10.67 3.88 2.93
N ASN A 44 11.60 4.45 2.17
CA ASN A 44 11.66 5.90 1.98
C ASN A 44 10.47 6.37 1.14
N HIS A 45 10.13 7.67 1.21
CA HIS A 45 9.00 8.22 0.45
C HIS A 45 9.41 9.39 -0.44
N ARG A 46 9.69 9.12 -1.72
CA ARG A 46 10.12 10.13 -2.70
C ARG A 46 8.99 10.57 -3.63
N ALA A 47 8.05 9.70 -3.94
CA ALA A 47 6.99 9.98 -4.89
C ALA A 47 5.66 9.34 -4.47
N ALA A 48 4.54 9.88 -4.97
CA ALA A 48 3.24 9.28 -4.72
C ALA A 48 3.13 7.86 -5.31
N ILE A 49 3.94 7.56 -6.34
CA ILE A 49 3.97 6.27 -7.02
C ILE A 49 4.60 5.15 -6.17
N ASP A 50 5.38 5.48 -5.14
CA ASP A 50 6.06 4.49 -4.27
C ASP A 50 5.06 3.50 -3.67
N THR A 51 3.91 4.02 -3.23
CA THR A 51 2.82 3.25 -2.60
C THR A 51 2.09 2.34 -3.60
N TRP A 52 2.40 2.46 -4.88
CA TRP A 52 1.87 1.61 -5.96
C TRP A 52 2.91 0.59 -6.40
N VAL A 53 4.16 1.01 -6.57
CA VAL A 53 5.26 0.14 -7.00
C VAL A 53 5.48 -0.99 -6.00
N ILE A 54 5.52 -0.69 -4.70
CA ILE A 54 5.80 -1.70 -3.67
C ILE A 54 4.77 -2.86 -3.71
N PRO A 55 3.44 -2.62 -3.68
CA PRO A 55 2.45 -3.69 -3.84
C PRO A 55 2.56 -4.51 -5.14
N PHE A 56 3.06 -3.89 -6.23
CA PHE A 56 3.24 -4.57 -7.51
C PHE A 56 4.50 -5.44 -7.55
N VAL A 57 5.60 -5.00 -6.94
CA VAL A 57 6.86 -5.74 -7.00
C VAL A 57 7.01 -6.75 -5.88
N ALA A 58 6.40 -6.49 -4.72
CA ALA A 58 6.51 -7.35 -3.54
C ALA A 58 5.99 -8.78 -3.81
N PRO A 59 6.66 -9.80 -3.27
CA PRO A 59 6.28 -11.21 -3.45
C PRO A 59 4.95 -11.60 -2.79
N ARG A 60 4.38 -10.73 -1.96
CA ARG A 60 3.10 -10.89 -1.24
C ARG A 60 2.36 -9.55 -1.17
N PRO A 61 1.05 -9.53 -0.88
CA PRO A 61 0.32 -8.28 -0.72
C PRO A 61 0.90 -7.44 0.43
N VAL A 62 1.06 -6.13 0.20
CA VAL A 62 1.50 -5.16 1.21
C VAL A 62 0.44 -4.07 1.30
N LYS A 63 -0.13 -3.87 2.50
CA LYS A 63 -1.17 -2.87 2.75
C LYS A 63 -0.57 -1.55 3.15
N PHE A 64 -1.15 -0.45 2.67
CA PHE A 64 -0.70 0.92 2.97
C PHE A 64 -1.88 1.79 3.37
N LEU A 65 -1.61 2.91 4.04
CA LEU A 65 -2.64 3.90 4.34
C LEU A 65 -2.91 4.80 3.13
N GLY A 66 -4.19 4.90 2.75
CA GLY A 66 -4.69 5.80 1.72
C GLY A 66 -5.52 6.93 2.31
N LYS A 67 -5.51 8.10 1.66
CA LYS A 67 -6.41 9.19 2.02
C LYS A 67 -7.87 8.72 1.87
N ALA A 68 -8.69 8.89 2.91
CA ALA A 68 -10.09 8.46 2.91
C ALA A 68 -10.89 9.06 1.75
N GLU A 69 -10.55 10.27 1.32
CA GLU A 69 -11.17 10.98 0.19
C GLU A 69 -11.06 10.20 -1.12
N TYR A 70 -10.00 9.41 -1.30
CA TYR A 70 -9.84 8.58 -2.50
C TYR A 70 -10.94 7.53 -2.63
N PHE A 71 -11.57 7.15 -1.53
CA PHE A 71 -12.63 6.14 -1.48
C PHE A 71 -14.04 6.75 -1.53
N ARG A 72 -14.16 8.09 -1.47
CA ARG A 72 -15.44 8.81 -1.41
C ARG A 72 -15.88 9.40 -2.77
N GLY A 73 -15.12 9.15 -3.83
CA GLY A 73 -15.44 9.64 -5.17
C GLY A 73 -16.82 9.15 -5.65
N LYS A 74 -17.65 10.08 -6.15
CA LYS A 74 -18.99 9.78 -6.70
C LYS A 74 -18.91 9.31 -8.16
N GLY A 75 -19.97 8.63 -8.62
CA GLY A 75 -20.08 8.13 -10.00
C GLY A 75 -19.25 6.88 -10.28
N LEU A 76 -19.32 6.38 -11.52
CA LEU A 76 -18.64 5.14 -11.93
C LEU A 76 -17.12 5.24 -11.78
N ARG A 77 -16.52 6.36 -12.21
CA ARG A 77 -15.07 6.60 -12.10
C ARG A 77 -14.58 6.56 -10.66
N GLY A 78 -15.29 7.23 -9.74
CA GLY A 78 -14.93 7.23 -8.32
C GLY A 78 -15.01 5.84 -7.70
N ARG A 79 -16.08 5.09 -8.02
CA ARG A 79 -16.26 3.70 -7.55
C ARG A 79 -15.18 2.77 -8.09
N MET A 80 -14.80 2.90 -9.37
CA MET A 80 -13.71 2.12 -9.96
C MET A 80 -12.37 2.45 -9.31
N PHE A 81 -12.08 3.73 -9.06
CA PHE A 81 -10.84 4.14 -8.40
C PHE A 81 -10.76 3.62 -6.96
N ALA A 82 -11.85 3.72 -6.19
CA ALA A 82 -11.94 3.16 -4.85
C ALA A 82 -11.77 1.62 -4.83
N ALA A 83 -12.38 0.93 -5.79
CA ALA A 83 -12.21 -0.52 -5.95
C ALA A 83 -10.76 -0.87 -6.28
N PHE A 84 -10.12 -0.11 -7.18
CA PHE A 84 -8.71 -0.28 -7.54
C PHE A 84 -7.76 -0.08 -6.35
N LEU A 85 -7.96 0.98 -5.56
CA LEU A 85 -7.18 1.21 -4.35
C LEU A 85 -7.38 0.10 -3.31
N SER A 86 -8.63 -0.32 -3.11
CA SER A 86 -8.95 -1.45 -2.24
C SER A 86 -8.27 -2.73 -2.74
N ALA A 87 -8.18 -2.91 -4.06
CA ALA A 87 -7.53 -4.05 -4.69
C ALA A 87 -6.03 -4.12 -4.39
N LEU A 88 -5.38 -2.95 -4.32
CA LEU A 88 -3.97 -2.82 -3.96
C LEU A 88 -3.71 -2.88 -2.44
N GLY A 89 -4.76 -3.07 -1.63
CA GLY A 89 -4.62 -3.18 -0.18
C GLY A 89 -4.51 -1.84 0.54
N PHE A 90 -4.97 -0.73 -0.07
CA PHE A 90 -5.03 0.55 0.64
C PHE A 90 -6.12 0.52 1.72
N ILE A 91 -5.76 0.99 2.90
CA ILE A 91 -6.64 1.17 4.06
C ILE A 91 -6.96 2.67 4.18
N PRO A 92 -8.23 3.08 4.10
CA PRO A 92 -8.59 4.49 4.20
C PRO A 92 -8.28 5.04 5.60
N VAL A 93 -7.67 6.22 5.66
CA VAL A 93 -7.43 6.98 6.89
C VAL A 93 -7.76 8.45 6.69
N GLU A 94 -8.35 9.06 7.71
CA GLU A 94 -8.57 10.51 7.78
C GLU A 94 -7.28 11.19 8.26
N ARG A 95 -6.73 12.10 7.46
CA ARG A 95 -5.51 12.86 7.83
C ARG A 95 -5.92 14.22 8.40
N GLY A 96 -5.24 14.67 9.46
CA GLY A 96 -5.42 16.01 10.02
C GLY A 96 -6.35 16.12 11.24
N ASN A 97 -6.91 15.01 11.73
CA ASN A 97 -7.52 14.98 13.06
C ASN A 97 -6.45 14.61 14.12
N ALA A 98 -6.65 15.02 15.37
CA ALA A 98 -5.73 14.73 16.48
C ALA A 98 -5.48 13.23 16.70
N TYR A 99 -6.36 12.36 16.18
CA TYR A 99 -6.32 10.91 16.34
C TYR A 99 -5.72 10.18 15.13
N ALA A 100 -5.26 10.88 14.09
CA ALA A 100 -4.86 10.26 12.83
C ALA A 100 -3.67 9.31 13.00
N GLY A 101 -2.73 9.65 13.89
CA GLY A 101 -1.62 8.78 14.26
C GLY A 101 -2.08 7.50 14.96
N LEU A 102 -3.03 7.61 15.89
CA LEU A 102 -3.58 6.45 16.60
C LEU A 102 -4.38 5.54 15.65
N GLN A 103 -5.14 6.11 14.71
CA GLN A 103 -5.85 5.34 13.69
C GLN A 103 -4.87 4.58 12.78
N ALA A 104 -3.77 5.23 12.38
CA ALA A 104 -2.70 4.59 11.62
C ALA A 104 -2.07 3.41 12.36
N LEU A 105 -1.74 3.59 13.65
CA LEU A 105 -1.19 2.53 14.50
C LEU A 105 -2.17 1.37 14.67
N ASN A 106 -3.44 1.65 14.94
CA ASN A 106 -4.48 0.63 15.07
C ASN A 106 -4.70 -0.15 13.77
N ALA A 107 -4.66 0.54 12.62
CA ALA A 107 -4.74 -0.11 11.31
C ALA A 107 -3.55 -1.03 11.07
N ALA A 108 -2.32 -0.55 11.34
CA ALA A 108 -1.11 -1.35 11.24
C ALA A 108 -1.18 -2.59 12.14
N ARG A 109 -1.59 -2.41 13.40
CA ARG A 109 -1.75 -3.51 14.36
C ARG A 109 -2.70 -4.57 13.84
N LYS A 110 -3.89 -4.21 13.35
CA LYS A 110 -4.88 -5.15 12.81
C LYS A 110 -4.34 -5.96 11.63
N VAL A 111 -3.56 -5.34 10.75
CA VAL A 111 -2.93 -6.03 9.60
C VAL A 111 -1.87 -7.02 10.08
N LEU A 112 -1.03 -6.61 11.03
CA LEU A 112 0.02 -7.48 11.58
C LEU A 112 -0.56 -8.63 12.41
N GLU A 113 -1.58 -8.39 13.23
CA GLU A 113 -2.32 -9.42 13.97
C GLU A 113 -2.98 -10.45 13.04
N ALA A 114 -3.37 -10.04 11.83
CA ALA A 114 -3.86 -10.94 10.78
C ALA A 114 -2.75 -11.72 10.05
N GLY A 115 -1.48 -11.54 10.43
CA GLY A 115 -0.33 -12.19 9.79
C GLY A 115 -0.02 -11.63 8.39
N GLU A 116 -0.44 -10.41 8.10
CA GLU A 116 -0.25 -9.75 6.80
C GLU A 116 0.92 -8.75 6.82
N ALA A 117 1.27 -8.20 5.65
CA ALA A 117 2.32 -7.20 5.52
C ALA A 117 1.75 -5.77 5.50
N PHE A 118 2.38 -4.86 6.24
CA PHE A 118 2.02 -3.45 6.32
C PHE A 118 3.21 -2.57 5.92
N GLY A 119 2.95 -1.61 5.04
CA GLY A 119 3.94 -0.67 4.56
C GLY A 119 3.92 0.65 5.31
N ILE A 120 5.11 1.15 5.68
CA ILE A 120 5.29 2.45 6.34
C ILE A 120 6.31 3.30 5.59
N TYR A 121 6.16 4.60 5.77
CA TYR A 121 7.15 5.60 5.40
C TYR A 121 7.61 6.28 6.68
N PRO A 122 8.74 5.86 7.27
CA PRO A 122 9.19 6.36 8.58
C PRO A 122 9.35 7.89 8.60
N GLU A 123 9.72 8.49 7.47
CA GLU A 123 9.86 9.95 7.29
C GLU A 123 8.57 10.74 7.54
N GLY A 124 7.39 10.08 7.58
CA GLY A 124 6.09 10.72 7.85
C GLY A 124 5.54 11.61 6.71
N THR A 125 6.40 12.06 5.79
CA THR A 125 6.07 12.87 4.63
C THR A 125 6.89 12.46 3.41
N ARG A 126 6.54 12.99 2.23
CA ARG A 126 7.34 12.82 1.01
C ARG A 126 8.55 13.74 1.03
N SER A 127 9.72 13.21 0.74
CA SER A 127 10.92 13.97 0.44
C SER A 127 10.69 14.86 -0.79
N ARG A 128 10.98 16.16 -0.66
CA ARG A 128 10.82 17.16 -1.74
C ARG A 128 12.12 17.44 -2.49
N ASP A 129 13.25 17.10 -1.88
CA ASP A 129 14.60 17.32 -2.40
C ASP A 129 15.29 16.01 -2.79
N GLY A 130 14.64 14.87 -2.57
CA GLY A 130 15.16 13.55 -2.91
C GLY A 130 16.17 12.99 -1.90
N LYS A 131 16.39 13.68 -0.78
CA LYS A 131 17.21 13.19 0.33
C LYS A 131 16.36 12.39 1.31
N LEU A 132 17.02 11.53 2.10
CA LEU A 132 16.39 10.81 3.19
C LEU A 132 16.32 11.72 4.42
N HIS A 133 15.13 11.88 5.00
CA HIS A 133 14.92 12.71 6.19
C HIS A 133 14.77 11.85 7.45
N ARG A 134 14.98 12.46 8.62
CA ARG A 134 14.68 11.80 9.90
C ARG A 134 13.16 11.75 10.12
N GLY A 135 12.68 10.57 10.50
CA GLY A 135 11.33 10.33 11.02
C GLY A 135 11.27 10.38 12.53
#